data_AF-A0A2J8KAE9-F1
#
_entry.id   AF-A0A2J8KAE9-F1
#
_cell.length_a   1.000
_cell.length_b   1.000
_cell.length_c   1.000
_cell.angle_alpha   90.00
_cell.angle_beta   90.00
_cell.angle_gamma   90.00
#
_symmetry.space_group_name_H-M   'P 1'
#
loop_
_entity.id
_entity.type
_entity.pdbx_description
1 polymer ?
#
loop_
_entity_poly.entity_id
_entity_poly.type
_entity_poly.pdbx_seq_one_letter_code
_entity_poly.pdbx_strand_id
1 'polypeptide(L)'
;RVVTVAYGEPVHHVMQFDPADSGYLYLMTSHQMARVKVAACNVHSTCGDCVGAADAYCGWCALETRCTLQQDCANSSQQHFWTSASEGPSRCPAMTVLPAEIDVRQEYPTM
;
A
#
# COMPACT_ATOMS: atom_id res chain seq x y z
N ARG A 1 -13.56 -4.99 -5.20
CA ARG A 1 -14.47 -6.16 -5.23
C ARG A 1 -14.11 -7.03 -4.02
N VAL A 2 -15.00 -7.16 -3.03
CA VAL A 2 -14.74 -7.99 -1.84
C VAL A 2 -14.78 -9.45 -2.28
N VAL A 3 -13.73 -10.21 -1.99
CA VAL A 3 -13.70 -11.66 -2.29
C VAL A 3 -14.48 -12.35 -1.18
N THR A 4 -15.68 -12.82 -1.49
CA THR A 4 -16.53 -13.55 -0.54
C THR A 4 -16.12 -15.00 -0.54
N VAL A 5 -15.30 -15.42 0.44
CA VAL A 5 -15.28 -16.82 0.84
C VAL A 5 -16.59 -17.06 1.61
N ALA A 6 -17.44 -17.98 1.15
CA ALA A 6 -18.64 -18.43 1.88
C ALA A 6 -18.40 -18.48 3.40
N TYR A 7 -19.18 -17.67 4.11
CA TYR A 7 -19.02 -17.45 5.54
C TYR A 7 -19.40 -18.71 6.33
N GLY A 8 -18.54 -19.11 7.27
CA GLY A 8 -18.78 -20.28 8.15
C GLY A 8 -18.28 -21.62 7.60
N GLU A 9 -17.81 -21.69 6.36
CA GLU A 9 -17.22 -22.91 5.80
C GLU A 9 -15.72 -23.02 6.19
N PRO A 10 -15.24 -24.19 6.62
CA PRO A 10 -13.82 -24.41 6.85
C PRO A 10 -12.99 -24.19 5.58
N VAL A 11 -11.88 -23.47 5.72
CA VAL A 11 -10.88 -23.39 4.65
C VAL A 11 -10.06 -24.68 4.66
N HIS A 12 -9.95 -25.32 3.50
CA HIS A 12 -9.13 -26.51 3.35
C HIS A 12 -7.65 -26.17 3.59
N HIS A 13 -6.92 -27.08 4.22
CA HIS A 13 -5.53 -26.86 4.66
C HIS A 13 -4.53 -26.70 3.51
N VAL A 14 -4.89 -27.17 2.31
CA VAL A 14 -4.09 -26.95 1.10
C VAL A 14 -4.45 -25.60 0.50
N MET A 15 -3.47 -24.69 0.55
CA MET A 15 -3.53 -23.35 -0.05
C MET A 15 -2.33 -23.20 -0.99
N GLN A 16 -2.49 -22.46 -2.07
CA GLN A 16 -1.44 -22.30 -3.08
C GLN A 16 -1.41 -20.86 -3.58
N PHE A 17 -0.22 -20.25 -3.59
CA PHE A 17 -0.03 -18.94 -4.23
C PHE A 17 -0.39 -19.02 -5.72
N ASP A 18 -0.98 -17.96 -6.24
CA ASP A 18 -1.30 -17.88 -7.66
C ASP A 18 0.01 -17.89 -8.48
N PRO A 19 0.22 -18.91 -9.34
CA PRO A 19 1.46 -19.03 -10.11
C PRO A 19 1.72 -17.87 -11.07
N ALA A 20 0.67 -17.16 -11.49
CA ALA A 20 0.80 -16.01 -12.39
C ALA A 20 1.01 -14.69 -11.63
N ASP A 21 0.65 -14.62 -10.35
CA ASP A 21 0.62 -13.39 -9.57
C ASP A 21 0.73 -13.70 -8.06
N SER A 22 1.94 -13.64 -7.54
CA SER A 22 2.25 -13.96 -6.14
C SER A 22 1.55 -13.05 -5.11
N GLY A 23 0.87 -11.98 -5.55
CA GLY A 23 0.04 -11.13 -4.70
C GLY A 23 -1.29 -11.75 -4.31
N TYR A 24 -1.60 -12.95 -4.84
CA TYR A 24 -2.82 -13.67 -4.58
C TYR A 24 -2.57 -15.10 -4.11
N LEU A 25 -3.52 -15.61 -3.33
CA LEU A 25 -3.58 -16.95 -2.78
C LEU A 25 -4.89 -17.60 -3.23
N TYR A 26 -4.81 -18.81 -3.78
CA TYR A 26 -5.97 -19.65 -4.01
C TYR A 26 -6.31 -20.39 -2.72
N LEU A 27 -7.52 -20.13 -2.23
CA LEU A 27 -8.13 -20.80 -1.09
C LEU A 27 -9.28 -21.66 -1.59
N MET A 28 -9.45 -22.83 -1.01
CA MET A 28 -10.59 -23.70 -1.29
C MET A 28 -11.34 -23.99 0.01
N THR A 29 -12.64 -24.15 -0.12
CA THR A 29 -13.53 -24.72 0.90
C THR A 29 -14.20 -25.95 0.29
N SER A 30 -15.15 -26.58 0.98
CA SER A 30 -15.88 -27.73 0.46
C SER A 30 -16.64 -27.47 -0.84
N HIS A 31 -17.03 -26.22 -1.12
CA HIS A 31 -17.98 -25.90 -2.20
C HIS A 31 -17.51 -24.82 -3.18
N GLN A 32 -16.35 -24.21 -2.95
CA GLN A 32 -15.87 -23.07 -3.75
C GLN A 32 -14.34 -22.97 -3.67
N MET A 33 -13.79 -22.33 -4.70
CA MET A 33 -12.41 -21.83 -4.72
C MET A 33 -12.44 -20.32 -4.86
N ALA A 34 -11.67 -19.63 -4.03
CA ALA A 34 -11.56 -18.18 -4.00
C ALA A 34 -10.11 -17.75 -4.24
N ARG A 35 -9.93 -16.67 -5.00
CA ARG A 35 -8.64 -16.01 -5.21
C ARG A 35 -8.60 -14.76 -4.34
N VAL A 36 -7.81 -14.78 -3.26
CA VAL A 36 -7.74 -13.68 -2.28
C VAL A 36 -6.40 -12.95 -2.37
N LYS A 37 -6.35 -11.66 -2.07
CA LYS A 37 -5.06 -10.95 -1.95
C LYS A 37 -4.32 -11.41 -0.70
N VAL A 38 -2.99 -11.48 -0.77
CA VAL A 38 -2.13 -11.86 0.35
C VAL A 38 -2.10 -10.83 1.48
N ALA A 39 -2.36 -9.55 1.14
CA ALA A 39 -2.45 -8.46 2.09
C ALA A 39 -3.50 -7.43 1.67
N ALA A 40 -4.08 -6.75 2.65
CA ALA A 40 -5.11 -5.73 2.48
C ALA A 40 -4.55 -4.32 2.72
N CYS A 41 -3.45 -3.95 2.03
CA CYS A 41 -2.72 -2.70 2.28
C CYS A 41 -3.57 -1.43 2.18
N ASN A 42 -4.62 -1.44 1.34
CA ASN A 42 -5.48 -0.29 1.09
C ASN A 42 -6.34 0.15 2.28
N VAL A 43 -6.28 -0.57 3.41
CA VAL A 43 -6.89 -0.11 4.68
C VAL A 43 -6.14 1.07 5.30
N HIS A 44 -4.87 1.27 4.94
CA HIS A 44 -4.06 2.40 5.40
C HIS A 44 -4.06 3.52 4.37
N SER A 45 -4.53 4.69 4.78
CA SER A 45 -4.69 5.88 3.92
C SER A 45 -3.55 6.89 4.00
N THR A 46 -2.65 6.75 4.98
CA THR A 46 -1.48 7.63 5.13
C THR A 46 -0.19 6.82 5.04
N CYS A 47 0.91 7.46 4.64
CA CYS A 47 2.21 6.81 4.61
C CYS A 47 2.62 6.27 5.99
N GLY A 48 2.45 7.09 7.04
CA GLY A 48 2.79 6.73 8.41
C GLY A 48 2.03 5.49 8.89
N ASP A 49 0.71 5.43 8.65
CA ASP A 49 -0.09 4.25 9.03
C ASP A 49 0.32 3.02 8.22
N CYS A 50 0.59 3.19 6.92
CA CYS A 50 0.98 2.11 6.01
C CYS A 50 2.28 1.43 6.43
N VAL A 51 3.35 2.22 6.60
CA VAL A 51 4.66 1.68 6.97
C VAL A 51 4.75 1.35 8.45
N GLY A 52 3.95 2.02 9.30
CA GLY A 52 3.85 1.75 10.73
C GLY A 52 3.08 0.48 11.10
N ALA A 53 2.23 -0.03 10.20
CA ALA A 53 1.51 -1.28 10.39
C ALA A 53 2.41 -2.52 10.46
N ALA A 54 3.67 -2.40 10.04
CA ALA A 54 4.66 -3.48 10.02
C ALA A 54 4.23 -4.73 9.24
N ASP A 55 3.32 -4.58 8.27
CA ASP A 55 2.95 -5.65 7.32
C ASP A 55 4.05 -5.77 6.25
N ALA A 56 4.69 -6.94 6.17
CA ALA A 56 5.81 -7.20 5.27
C ALA A 56 5.45 -7.09 3.78
N TYR A 57 4.16 -7.21 3.43
CA TYR A 57 3.70 -7.10 2.05
C TYR A 57 3.37 -5.65 1.65
N CYS A 58 3.13 -4.78 2.62
CA CYS A 58 2.66 -3.43 2.38
C CYS A 58 3.77 -2.39 2.38
N GLY A 59 3.61 -1.41 1.50
CA GLY A 59 4.45 -0.24 1.44
C GLY A 59 3.74 0.94 0.80
N TRP A 60 4.30 2.13 1.00
CA TRP A 60 3.74 3.37 0.50
C TRP A 60 4.19 3.65 -0.92
N CYS A 61 3.24 3.71 -1.86
CA CYS A 61 3.51 4.13 -3.24
C CYS A 61 3.42 5.66 -3.31
N ALA A 62 4.59 6.33 -3.32
CA ALA A 62 4.70 7.76 -3.09
C ALA A 62 3.97 8.60 -4.14
N LEU A 63 4.16 8.30 -5.44
CA LEU A 63 3.55 9.06 -6.53
C LEU A 63 2.06 8.82 -6.69
N GLU A 64 1.57 7.66 -6.24
CA GLU A 64 0.16 7.30 -6.30
C GLU A 64 -0.58 7.62 -5.00
N THR A 65 0.15 8.06 -3.97
CA THR A 65 -0.39 8.46 -2.65
C THR A 65 -1.25 7.39 -1.97
N ARG A 66 -0.83 6.12 -2.06
CA ARG A 66 -1.58 4.99 -1.50
C ARG A 66 -0.69 3.86 -0.98
N CYS A 67 -1.21 3.10 -0.02
CA CYS A 67 -0.58 1.90 0.50
C CYS A 67 -0.89 0.68 -0.39
N THR A 68 0.15 -0.01 -0.88
CA THR A 68 0.03 -1.08 -1.88
C THR A 68 1.02 -2.21 -1.63
N LEU A 69 0.81 -3.34 -2.33
CA LEU A 69 1.88 -4.31 -2.61
C LEU A 69 2.93 -3.65 -3.52
N GLN A 70 4.18 -4.15 -3.49
CA GLN A 70 5.25 -3.62 -4.34
C GLN A 70 4.94 -3.75 -5.84
N GLN A 71 4.38 -4.88 -6.27
CA GLN A 71 4.01 -5.10 -7.68
C GLN A 71 2.83 -4.23 -8.17
N ASP A 72 2.02 -3.70 -7.24
CA ASP A 72 0.85 -2.88 -7.55
C ASP A 72 1.19 -1.39 -7.69
N CYS A 73 2.44 -0.99 -7.40
CA CYS A 73 2.93 0.38 -7.49
C CYS A 73 3.75 0.58 -8.75
N ALA A 74 3.38 1.56 -9.58
CA ALA A 74 4.12 1.85 -10.80
C ALA A 74 5.56 2.27 -10.49
N ASN A 75 6.52 1.70 -11.22
CA ASN A 75 7.95 1.99 -11.05
C ASN A 75 8.48 1.75 -9.62
N SER A 76 7.91 0.78 -8.89
CA SER A 76 8.30 0.47 -7.50
C SER A 76 9.77 0.08 -7.29
N SER A 77 10.50 -0.25 -8.37
CA SER A 77 11.95 -0.48 -8.33
C SER A 77 12.78 0.81 -8.31
N GLN A 78 12.19 1.97 -8.62
CA GLN A 78 12.86 3.25 -8.54
C GLN A 78 12.98 3.72 -7.09
N GLN A 79 14.11 4.36 -6.77
CA GLN A 79 14.35 4.90 -5.43
C GLN A 79 13.22 5.82 -4.99
N HIS A 80 12.74 5.63 -3.77
CA HIS A 80 11.70 6.44 -3.12
C HIS A 80 10.29 6.34 -3.74
N PHE A 81 10.06 5.51 -4.76
CA PHE A 81 8.73 5.33 -5.35
C PHE A 81 7.85 4.39 -4.51
N TRP A 82 8.46 3.38 -3.90
CA TRP A 82 7.80 2.47 -2.99
C TRP A 82 8.63 2.31 -1.70
N THR A 83 8.02 2.60 -0.56
CA THR A 83 8.66 2.54 0.76
C THR A 83 8.04 1.42 1.58
N SER A 84 8.84 0.42 1.92
CA SER A 84 8.40 -0.73 2.73
C SER A 84 8.24 -0.37 4.21
N ALA A 85 7.50 -1.20 4.95
CA ALA A 85 7.45 -1.13 6.40
C ALA A 85 8.83 -1.19 7.09
N SER A 86 9.80 -1.90 6.50
CA SER A 86 11.16 -2.04 7.05
C SER A 86 11.98 -0.74 7.02
N GLU A 87 11.66 0.16 6.10
CA GLU A 87 12.29 1.48 6.00
C GLU A 87 11.72 2.47 7.02
N GLY A 88 10.47 2.23 7.44
CA GLY A 88 9.80 2.98 8.49
C GLY A 88 9.31 4.38 8.08
N PRO A 89 8.65 5.10 9.01
CA PRO A 89 7.97 6.37 8.74
C PRO A 89 8.90 7.52 8.32
N SER A 90 10.20 7.43 8.60
CA SER A 90 11.17 8.48 8.25
C SER A 90 11.40 8.62 6.74
N ARG A 91 11.00 7.62 5.95
CA ARG A 91 11.05 7.65 4.48
C ARG A 91 9.76 8.15 3.83
N CYS A 92 8.74 8.49 4.63
CA CYS A 92 7.52 9.06 4.10
C CYS A 92 7.76 10.43 3.44
N PRO A 93 7.09 10.73 2.31
CA PRO A 93 7.20 12.03 1.67
C PRO A 93 6.80 13.16 2.63
N ALA A 94 7.64 14.18 2.73
CA ALA A 94 7.37 15.40 3.48
C ALA A 94 7.70 16.61 2.61
N MET A 95 6.87 17.66 2.69
CA MET A 95 7.06 18.91 1.97
C MET A 95 7.08 20.07 2.97
N THR A 96 8.00 21.01 2.78
CA THR A 96 8.04 22.27 3.54
C THR A 96 7.88 23.42 2.55
N VAL A 97 6.99 24.35 2.83
CA VAL A 97 6.74 25.54 1.99
C VAL A 97 7.46 26.74 2.60
N LEU A 98 8.18 27.51 1.77
CA LEU A 98 8.92 28.70 2.17
C LEU A 98 8.61 29.89 1.24
N PRO A 99 8.22 31.07 1.78
CA PRO A 99 7.93 31.30 3.19
C PRO A 99 6.68 30.52 3.63
N ALA A 100 6.62 30.13 4.91
CA ALA A 100 5.46 29.42 5.46
C ALA A 100 4.20 30.29 5.49
N GLU A 101 4.38 31.61 5.46
CA GLU A 101 3.33 32.62 5.45
C GLU A 101 3.65 33.66 4.38
N ILE A 102 2.64 34.06 3.60
CA ILE A 102 2.75 35.08 2.57
C ILE A 102 1.96 36.30 3.04
N ASP A 103 2.63 37.44 3.19
CA ASP A 103 1.96 38.71 3.48
C ASP A 103 1.45 39.33 2.17
N VAL A 104 0.12 39.31 1.99
CA VAL A 104 -0.56 39.90 0.83
C VAL A 104 -0.45 41.43 0.74
N ARG A 105 0.01 42.10 1.81
CA ARG A 105 0.26 43.54 1.82
C ARG A 105 1.71 43.89 1.53
N GLN A 106 2.60 42.90 1.53
CA GLN A 106 4.00 43.10 1.26
C GLN A 106 4.24 43.02 -0.25
N GLU A 107 4.79 44.08 -0.84
CA GLU A 107 5.27 44.01 -2.22
C GLU A 107 6.56 43.19 -2.25
N TYR A 108 6.48 41.98 -2.79
CA TYR A 108 7.65 41.16 -3.08
C TYR A 108 8.26 41.67 -4.40
N PRO A 109 9.53 42.10 -4.41
CA PRO A 109 10.19 42.49 -5.64
C PRO A 109 10.18 41.30 -6.60
N THR A 110 9.66 41.49 -7.81
CA THR A 110 9.76 40.51 -8.89
C THR A 110 11.24 40.27 -9.20
N MET A 111 11.65 38.99 -9.21
CA MET A 111 12.98 38.56 -9.64
C MET A 111 13.17 38.74 -11.14
#